data_AF-R6YR96-F1
#
_entry.id   AF-R6YR96-F1
#
_cell.length_a   1.000
_cell.length_b   1.000
_cell.length_c   1.000
_cell.angle_alpha   90.00
_cell.angle_beta   90.00
_cell.angle_gamma   90.00
#
_symmetry.space_group_name_H-M   'P 1'
#
loop_
_entity.id
_entity.type
_entity.pdbx_description
1 polymer ?
#
loop_
_entity_poly.entity_id
_entity_poly.type
_entity_poly.pdbx_seq_one_letter_code
_entity_poly.pdbx_strand_id
1 'polypeptide(L)'
;MVLQDNYYGPDLAGMVDLLRGIPVRVVVLCPDVETVKAREAARGKTGYVGFAPAPLLEAFRRETPRLGFWLDNSRLTVEESVEKILEHFSA
;
A
#
# COMPACT_ATOMS: atom_id res chain seq x y z
N MET A 1 -15.01 1.59 -9.02
CA MET A 1 -13.87 0.86 -9.62
C MET A 1 -12.70 0.98 -8.66
N VAL A 2 -11.90 -0.08 -8.51
CA VAL A 2 -10.69 -0.06 -7.67
C VAL A 2 -9.50 -0.40 -8.55
N LEU A 3 -8.47 0.44 -8.52
CA LEU A 3 -7.16 0.17 -9.12
C LEU A 3 -6.18 -0.16 -7.99
N GLN A 4 -5.47 -1.27 -8.10
CA GLN A 4 -4.51 -1.72 -7.09
C GLN A 4 -3.21 -2.14 -7.78
N ASP A 5 -2.11 -1.53 -7.37
CA ASP A 5 -0.75 -1.94 -7.72
C ASP A 5 0.23 -1.44 -6.66
N ASN A 6 1.49 -1.87 -6.74
CA ASN A 6 2.58 -1.38 -5.90
C ASN A 6 3.26 -0.17 -6.57
N TYR A 7 2.91 1.04 -6.15
CA TYR A 7 3.53 2.29 -6.63
C TYR A 7 4.61 2.76 -5.67
N TYR A 8 5.85 2.90 -6.14
CA TYR A 8 7.00 3.33 -5.31
C TYR A 8 7.39 4.77 -5.62
N GLY A 9 7.72 5.53 -4.58
CA GLY A 9 8.27 6.88 -4.76
C GLY A 9 7.32 7.79 -5.55
N PRO A 10 7.83 8.53 -6.56
CA PRO A 10 7.04 9.47 -7.33
C PRO A 10 5.95 8.81 -8.21
N ASP A 11 6.03 7.50 -8.46
CA ASP A 11 5.08 6.81 -9.33
C ASP A 11 3.65 6.86 -8.78
N LEU A 12 3.48 6.92 -7.46
CA LEU A 12 2.16 7.08 -6.84
C LEU A 12 1.52 8.41 -7.25
N ALA A 13 2.30 9.49 -7.20
CA ALA A 13 1.83 10.81 -7.62
C ALA A 13 1.54 10.84 -9.13
N GLY A 14 2.43 10.23 -9.93
CA GLY A 14 2.25 10.10 -11.38
C GLY A 14 0.96 9.37 -11.75
N MET A 15 0.65 8.26 -11.09
CA MET A 15 -0.59 7.53 -11.32
C MET A 15 -1.84 8.34 -10.95
N VAL A 16 -1.80 9.07 -9.83
CA VAL A 16 -2.91 9.94 -9.42
C VAL A 16 -3.12 11.06 -10.45
N ASP A 17 -2.04 11.62 -10.99
CA ASP A 17 -2.11 12.64 -12.04
C ASP A 17 -2.72 12.11 -13.36
N LEU A 18 -2.50 10.84 -13.71
CA LEU A 18 -3.15 10.22 -14.87
C LEU A 18 -4.67 10.11 -14.70
N LEU A 19 -5.17 10.07 -13.46
CA LEU A 19 -6.60 10.01 -13.14
C LEU A 19 -7.22 11.40 -12.90
N ARG A 20 -6.50 12.47 -13.21
CA ARG A 20 -6.97 13.84 -13.05
C ARG A 20 -8.29 14.06 -13.81
N GLY A 21 -9.26 14.69 -13.13
CA GLY A 21 -10.61 14.91 -13.65
C GLY A 21 -11.64 13.87 -13.19
N ILE A 22 -11.20 12.84 -12.47
CA ILE A 22 -12.08 11.84 -11.83
C ILE A 22 -11.91 11.95 -10.30
N PRO A 23 -12.99 11.91 -9.51
CA PRO A 23 -12.87 11.83 -8.05
C PRO A 23 -12.16 10.54 -7.64
N VAL A 24 -10.95 10.66 -7.10
CA VAL A 24 -10.13 9.53 -6.62
C VAL A 24 -9.90 9.61 -5.12
N ARG A 25 -9.97 8.47 -4.45
CA ARG A 25 -9.61 8.30 -3.04
C ARG A 25 -8.39 7.38 -2.98
N VAL A 26 -7.28 7.91 -2.51
CA VAL A 26 -6.00 7.18 -2.46
C VAL A 26 -5.86 6.51 -1.09
N VAL A 27 -5.56 5.21 -1.11
CA VAL A 27 -5.24 4.42 0.09
C VAL A 27 -3.88 3.77 -0.11
N VAL A 28 -3.03 3.90 0.89
CA VAL A 28 -1.71 3.27 0.93
C VAL A 28 -1.66 2.31 2.12
N LEU A 29 -1.53 1.02 1.83
CA LEU A 29 -1.30 -0.01 2.84
C LEU A 29 0.20 -0.12 3.11
N CYS A 30 0.61 0.08 4.37
CA CYS A 30 2.02 0.10 4.74
C CYS A 30 2.30 -0.79 5.97
N PRO A 31 2.13 -2.12 5.86
CA PRO A 31 2.48 -3.04 6.94
C PRO A 31 3.98 -2.98 7.27
N ASP A 32 4.37 -3.55 8.41
CA ASP A 32 5.75 -3.76 8.81
C ASP A 32 6.41 -4.90 8.02
N VAL A 33 7.74 -4.91 8.04
CA VAL A 33 8.54 -5.85 7.25
C VAL A 33 8.29 -7.31 7.64
N GLU A 34 8.09 -7.59 8.92
CA GLU A 34 7.89 -8.95 9.40
C GLU A 34 6.54 -9.49 8.94
N THR A 35 5.50 -8.66 8.95
CA THR A 35 4.18 -8.98 8.39
C THR A 35 4.27 -9.23 6.89
N VAL A 36 5.01 -8.41 6.13
CA VAL A 36 5.21 -8.65 4.69
C VAL A 36 5.90 -9.99 4.44
N LYS A 37 6.99 -10.28 5.16
CA LYS A 37 7.71 -11.56 5.03
C LYS A 37 6.81 -12.76 5.32
N ALA A 38 6.03 -12.69 6.40
CA ALA A 38 5.12 -13.77 6.79
C ALA A 38 4.04 -14.00 5.71
N ARG A 39 3.44 -12.93 5.18
CA ARG A 39 2.41 -13.00 4.12
C ARG A 39 2.97 -13.53 2.80
N GLU A 40 4.18 -13.13 2.42
CA GLU A 40 4.86 -13.63 1.21
C GLU A 40 5.21 -15.11 1.33
N ALA A 41 5.73 -15.55 2.49
CA ALA A 41 6.02 -16.96 2.74
C ALA A 41 4.78 -17.86 2.62
N ALA A 42 3.61 -17.36 3.07
CA ALA A 42 2.35 -18.08 2.98
C ALA A 42 1.75 -18.15 1.55
N ARG A 43 2.17 -17.28 0.63
CA ARG A 43 1.56 -17.14 -0.71
C ARG A 43 2.04 -18.15 -1.74
N GLY A 44 3.15 -18.86 -1.47
CA GLY A 44 3.73 -19.85 -2.40
C GLY A 44 4.22 -19.27 -3.75
N LYS A 45 4.26 -17.94 -3.90
CA LYS A 45 4.80 -17.19 -5.05
C LYS A 45 5.79 -16.17 -4.53
N THR A 46 6.97 -16.10 -5.14
CA THR A 46 7.97 -15.08 -4.79
C THR A 46 7.69 -13.80 -5.58
N GLY A 47 7.06 -12.81 -4.93
CA GLY A 47 6.86 -11.47 -5.51
C GLY A 47 8.14 -10.62 -5.57
N TYR A 48 9.18 -11.04 -4.85
CA TYR A 48 10.44 -10.30 -4.66
C TYR A 48 11.67 -11.12 -5.07
N VAL A 49 11.66 -11.68 -6.29
CA VAL A 49 12.89 -12.31 -6.83
C VAL A 49 13.91 -11.20 -7.10
N GLY A 50 14.94 -11.10 -6.25
CA GLY A 50 16.05 -10.14 -6.42
C GLY A 50 16.06 -8.95 -5.47
N PHE A 51 15.05 -8.77 -4.60
CA PHE A 51 15.03 -7.69 -3.60
C PHE A 51 14.71 -8.21 -2.20
N ALA A 52 15.43 -7.73 -1.19
CA ALA A 52 15.08 -7.99 0.19
C ALA A 52 13.85 -7.13 0.58
N PRO A 53 12.83 -7.69 1.27
CA PRO A 53 11.64 -6.92 1.66
C PRO A 53 11.93 -5.73 2.59
N ALA A 54 12.97 -5.79 3.43
CA ALA A 54 13.25 -4.75 4.42
C ALA A 54 13.74 -3.43 3.79
N PRO A 55 14.81 -3.42 2.97
CA PRO A 55 15.28 -2.19 2.33
C PRO A 55 14.24 -1.58 1.39
N LEU A 56 13.45 -2.42 0.72
CA LEU A 56 12.39 -1.96 -0.17
C LEU A 56 11.27 -1.25 0.59
N LEU A 57 10.81 -1.83 1.71
CA LEU A 57 9.78 -1.20 2.55
C LEU A 57 10.29 0.09 3.19
N GLU A 58 11.56 0.14 3.61
CA GLU A 58 12.18 1.35 4.15
C GLU A 58 12.26 2.46 3.09
N ALA A 59 12.74 2.13 1.90
CA ALA A 59 12.79 3.06 0.77
C ALA A 59 11.37 3.54 0.41
N PHE A 60 10.40 2.63 0.33
CA PHE A 60 8.99 2.98 0.10
C PHE A 60 8.47 4.00 1.13
N ARG A 61 8.69 3.76 2.43
CA ARG A 61 8.23 4.65 3.50
C ARG A 61 8.89 6.03 3.45
N ARG A 62 10.13 6.10 2.98
CA ARG A 62 10.94 7.32 2.90
C ARG A 62 10.66 8.13 1.63
N GLU A 63 10.51 7.46 0.51
CA GLU A 63 10.53 8.07 -0.83
C GLU A 63 9.12 8.26 -1.41
N THR A 64 8.15 7.42 -1.03
CA THR A 64 6.77 7.56 -1.51
C THR A 64 6.09 8.75 -0.83
N PRO A 65 5.60 9.75 -1.59
CA PRO A 65 4.89 10.90 -1.03
C PRO A 65 3.68 10.47 -0.19
N ARG A 66 3.47 11.13 0.95
CA ARG A 66 2.35 10.86 1.86
C ARG A 66 1.02 11.39 1.31
N LEU A 67 0.51 10.74 0.27
CA LEU A 67 -0.76 11.06 -0.40
C LEU A 67 -1.89 10.17 0.12
N GLY A 68 -3.07 10.77 0.32
CA GLY A 68 -4.28 10.05 0.73
C GLY A 68 -4.19 9.43 2.13
N PHE A 69 -4.90 8.32 2.30
CA PHE A 69 -5.00 7.61 3.57
C PHE A 69 -3.92 6.53 3.69
N TRP A 70 -2.99 6.70 4.63
CA TRP A 70 -1.97 5.72 4.94
C TRP A 70 -2.39 4.85 6.11
N LEU A 71 -2.50 3.55 5.88
CA LEU A 71 -2.94 2.57 6.86
C LEU A 71 -1.82 1.55 7.13
N ASP A 72 -1.33 1.52 8.36
CA ASP A 72 -0.57 0.37 8.85
C ASP A 72 -1.54 -0.76 9.17
N ASN A 73 -1.56 -1.79 8.31
CA ASN A 73 -2.43 -2.95 8.46
C ASN A 73 -1.66 -4.21 8.92
N SER A 74 -0.54 -4.01 9.65
CA SER A 74 0.27 -5.13 10.15
C SER A 74 -0.51 -6.03 11.10
N ARG A 75 -1.32 -5.41 11.96
CA ARG A 75 -2.10 -6.08 13.02
C ARG A 75 -3.59 -6.18 12.68
N LEU A 76 -3.97 -5.86 11.45
CA LEU A 76 -5.35 -5.89 11.00
C LEU A 76 -5.60 -7.13 10.16
N THR A 77 -6.78 -7.72 10.33
CA THR A 77 -7.35 -8.66 9.36
C THR A 77 -7.73 -7.91 8.08
N VAL A 78 -8.13 -8.66 7.05
CA VAL A 78 -8.63 -8.07 5.80
C VAL A 78 -9.90 -7.27 6.08
N GLU A 79 -10.81 -7.84 6.87
CA GLU A 79 -12.10 -7.24 7.24
C GLU A 79 -11.90 -5.94 8.03
N GLU A 80 -11.03 -5.96 9.04
CA GLU A 80 -10.69 -4.77 9.83
C GLU A 80 -10.02 -3.69 8.97
N SER A 81 -9.17 -4.08 8.01
CA SER A 81 -8.57 -3.13 7.07
C SER A 81 -9.63 -2.45 6.19
N VAL A 82 -10.60 -3.22 5.69
CA VAL A 82 -11.71 -2.68 4.89
C VAL A 82 -12.57 -1.73 5.71
N GLU A 83 -12.92 -2.12 6.94
CA GLU A 83 -13.70 -1.26 7.84
C GLU A 83 -12.98 0.08 8.08
N LYS A 84 -11.68 0.05 8.40
CA LYS A 84 -10.88 1.27 8.60
C LYS A 84 -10.85 2.18 7.37
N ILE A 85 -10.76 1.60 6.17
CA ILE A 85 -10.80 2.36 4.92
C ILE A 85 -12.17 3.01 4.72
N LEU A 86 -13.25 2.26 4.93
CA LEU A 86 -14.61 2.78 4.79
C LEU A 86 -14.89 3.88 5.82
N GLU A 87 -14.54 3.67 7.08
CA GLU A 87 -14.67 4.66 8.17
C GLU A 87 -13.97 5.98 7.83
N HIS A 88 -12.73 5.93 7.34
CA HIS A 88 -11.96 7.13 6.97
C HIS A 88 -12.65 7.97 5.90
N PHE A 89 -13.46 7.33 5.07
CA PHE A 89 -14.08 7.91 3.88
C PHE A 89 -15.59 8.10 4.01
N SER A 90 -16.16 7.83 5.19
CA SER A 90 -17.59 7.98 5.45
C SER A 90 -18.01 9.40 5.85
N ALA A 91 -17.10 10.38 5.76
CA ALA A 91 -17.35 11.81 5.95
C ALA A 91 -17.66 12.54 4.63
#